data_AF-A0A8J5I7T1-F1
#
_entry.id   AF-A0A8J5I7T1-F1
#
_cell.length_a   1.000
_cell.length_b   1.000
_cell.length_c   1.000
_cell.angle_alpha   90.00
_cell.angle_beta   90.00
_cell.angle_gamma   90.00
#
_symmetry.space_group_name_H-M   'P 1'
#
loop_
_entity.id
_entity.type
_entity.pdbx_description
1 polymer ?
#
loop_
_entity_poly.entity_id
_entity_poly.type
_entity_poly.pdbx_seq_one_letter_code
_entity_poly.pdbx_strand_id
1 'polypeptide(L)'
;MIHPRSEDAGRLEAEVSGESGDEVRENQFPTAEGMSYLDAKYMLLLNYCQSIVYYSLRKAKGLSVQDHPVVKSLVEIRLYLEKIRPIDKKLEYQIQKLIRAASNFATENSVISADKEKEASQKEEDPLKFRPNPDMLVSKSAMGDQDTTGIYRPPRFAPTSMEEDKVSKEEKQALRREKLLLRQSKQSSYVKELIDDLEDRPEEIRENVGAESRELTKYLAKQEELAKQEEELFTRAPITKRDKKLEKYMKSRNGLLGLTDSFLDDIRMLPLEENEKAEPSVHLNNKKGRNGFKKRKRNH
;
A
#
# COMPACT_ATOMS: atom_id res chain seq x y z
N MET A 1 34.77 -5.72 -71.93
CA MET A 1 35.12 -4.54 -71.11
C MET A 1 34.12 -4.46 -69.97
N ILE A 2 34.61 -4.75 -68.76
CA ILE A 2 34.23 -4.13 -67.48
C ILE A 2 32.83 -4.46 -66.92
N HIS A 3 32.77 -5.55 -66.13
CA HIS A 3 32.21 -5.45 -64.77
C HIS A 3 33.23 -4.67 -63.91
N PRO A 4 32.83 -3.77 -62.98
CA PRO A 4 32.03 -4.12 -61.80
C PRO A 4 30.98 -3.06 -61.37
N ARG A 5 29.94 -3.46 -60.62
CA ARG A 5 29.03 -2.51 -59.94
C ARG A 5 28.44 -3.06 -58.64
N SER A 6 29.13 -4.02 -58.02
CA SER A 6 28.69 -4.71 -56.80
C SER A 6 29.51 -4.36 -55.55
N GLU A 7 30.49 -3.46 -55.65
CA GLU A 7 31.34 -3.06 -54.50
C GLU A 7 30.93 -1.71 -53.88
N ASP A 8 30.15 -0.87 -54.58
CA ASP A 8 29.77 0.46 -54.08
C ASP A 8 28.59 0.46 -53.10
N ALA A 9 27.77 -0.60 -53.08
CA ALA A 9 26.63 -0.71 -52.16
C ALA A 9 27.06 -1.07 -50.72
N GLY A 10 28.17 -1.81 -50.56
CA GLY A 10 28.70 -2.16 -49.24
C GLY A 10 29.48 -1.03 -48.56
N ARG A 11 29.94 -0.03 -49.33
CA ARG A 11 30.68 1.13 -48.81
C ARG A 11 29.77 2.18 -48.19
N LEU A 12 28.56 2.34 -48.73
CA LEU A 12 27.57 3.30 -48.22
C LEU A 12 26.87 2.83 -46.94
N GLU A 13 26.77 1.51 -46.71
CA GLU A 13 26.21 0.98 -45.44
C GLU A 13 27.24 1.00 -44.29
N ALA A 14 28.54 0.97 -44.61
CA ALA A 14 29.62 1.08 -43.63
C ALA A 14 29.85 2.53 -43.15
N GLU A 15 29.59 3.53 -43.99
CA GLU A 15 29.71 4.95 -43.61
C GLU A 15 28.57 5.40 -42.69
N VAL A 16 27.32 4.93 -42.93
CA VAL A 16 26.15 5.30 -42.12
C VAL A 16 26.10 4.58 -40.75
N SER A 17 26.77 3.43 -40.62
CA SER A 17 26.82 2.67 -39.36
C SER A 17 28.01 3.05 -38.45
N GLY A 18 29.03 3.72 -38.99
CA GLY A 18 30.17 4.23 -38.23
C GLY A 18 29.94 5.57 -37.54
N GLU A 19 29.05 6.41 -38.08
CA GLU A 19 28.85 7.79 -37.55
C GLU A 19 27.88 7.86 -36.35
N SER A 20 27.07 6.84 -36.11
CA SER A 20 26.05 6.87 -35.05
C SER A 20 26.52 6.38 -33.67
N GLY A 21 27.73 5.81 -33.57
CA GLY A 21 28.29 5.28 -32.32
C GLY A 21 29.19 6.26 -31.56
N ASP A 22 29.83 7.20 -32.26
CA ASP A 22 30.85 8.08 -31.68
C ASP A 22 30.36 9.53 -31.42
N GLU A 23 29.21 9.94 -31.96
CA GLU A 23 28.62 11.27 -31.71
C GLU A 23 27.82 11.37 -30.39
N VAL A 24 27.68 10.28 -29.64
CA VAL A 24 27.08 10.32 -28.29
C VAL A 24 28.04 10.95 -27.27
N ARG A 25 29.28 11.24 -27.69
CA ARG A 25 30.33 11.88 -26.90
C ARG A 25 30.57 13.34 -27.28
N GLU A 26 29.53 14.15 -27.39
CA GLU A 26 29.58 15.58 -27.06
C GLU A 26 28.19 16.20 -27.32
N ASN A 27 27.48 16.60 -26.27
CA ASN A 27 26.51 17.71 -26.18
C ASN A 27 25.91 18.31 -27.48
N GLN A 28 25.44 17.50 -28.43
CA GLN A 28 24.93 17.97 -29.74
C GLN A 28 23.41 17.81 -29.92
N PHE A 29 22.66 17.63 -28.83
CA PHE A 29 21.23 17.91 -28.86
C PHE A 29 21.00 19.34 -28.36
N PRO A 30 20.37 20.23 -29.16
CA PRO A 30 20.10 21.61 -28.77
C PRO A 30 18.97 21.63 -27.75
N THR A 31 19.27 21.32 -26.49
CA THR A 31 18.33 21.53 -25.39
C THR A 31 19.13 21.99 -24.19
N ALA A 32 19.21 23.31 -24.01
CA ALA A 32 19.92 23.96 -22.90
C ALA A 32 19.45 23.49 -21.51
N GLU A 33 18.33 22.76 -21.43
CA GLU A 33 17.71 22.24 -20.20
C GLU A 33 17.65 20.70 -20.12
N GLY A 34 18.28 19.98 -21.07
CA GLY A 34 18.16 18.52 -21.19
C GLY A 34 16.80 18.07 -21.75
N MET A 35 16.70 16.82 -22.21
CA MET A 35 15.43 16.28 -22.70
C MET A 35 14.46 16.09 -21.53
N SER A 36 13.29 16.72 -21.61
CA SER A 36 12.20 16.45 -20.66
C SER A 36 11.83 14.98 -20.70
N TYR A 37 11.50 14.41 -19.54
CA TYR A 37 11.01 13.02 -19.46
C TYR A 37 9.80 12.77 -20.38
N LEU A 38 8.91 13.77 -20.49
CA LEU A 38 7.73 13.69 -21.35
C LEU A 38 8.13 13.64 -22.84
N ASP A 39 9.16 14.39 -23.24
CA ASP A 39 9.68 14.40 -24.61
C ASP A 39 10.36 13.07 -24.93
N ALA A 40 11.16 12.54 -24.02
CA ALA A 40 11.79 11.23 -24.17
C ALA A 40 10.74 10.11 -24.32
N LYS A 41 9.68 10.17 -23.50
CA LYS A 41 8.54 9.23 -23.60
C LYS A 41 7.81 9.37 -24.93
N TYR A 42 7.61 10.60 -25.40
CA TYR A 42 7.00 10.86 -26.71
C TYR A 42 7.84 10.26 -27.85
N MET A 43 9.15 10.51 -27.87
CA MET A 43 10.05 9.96 -28.89
C MET A 43 10.08 8.43 -28.88
N LEU A 44 10.07 7.81 -27.70
CA LEU A 44 10.02 6.36 -27.55
C LEU A 44 8.70 5.78 -28.13
N LEU A 45 7.58 6.44 -27.87
CA LEU A 45 6.26 6.02 -28.32
C LEU A 45 6.08 6.26 -29.84
N LEU A 46 6.69 7.33 -30.37
CA LEU A 46 6.75 7.58 -31.80
C LEU A 46 7.55 6.50 -32.54
N ASN A 47 8.72 6.13 -32.02
CA ASN A 47 9.55 5.07 -32.60
C ASN A 47 8.84 3.69 -32.54
N TYR A 48 8.05 3.44 -31.49
CA TYR A 48 7.18 2.26 -31.40
C TYR A 48 6.15 2.22 -32.55
N CYS A 49 5.42 3.33 -32.74
CA CYS A 49 4.44 3.46 -33.82
C CYS A 49 5.10 3.27 -35.20
N GLN A 50 6.24 3.89 -35.44
CA GLN A 50 6.99 3.76 -36.69
C GLN A 50 7.43 2.31 -36.95
N SER A 51 7.95 1.62 -35.92
CA SER A 51 8.37 0.22 -36.02
C SER A 51 7.18 -0.71 -36.31
N ILE A 52 6.00 -0.45 -35.74
CA ILE A 52 4.77 -1.21 -36.02
C ILE A 52 4.27 -0.97 -37.45
N VAL A 53 4.22 0.28 -37.89
CA VAL A 53 3.78 0.63 -39.24
C VAL A 53 4.70 -0.03 -40.26
N TYR A 54 6.02 0.03 -40.04
CA TYR A 54 6.98 -0.67 -40.89
C TYR A 54 6.78 -2.18 -40.88
N TYR A 55 6.58 -2.79 -39.69
CA TYR A 55 6.29 -4.22 -39.58
C TYR A 55 5.05 -4.62 -40.38
N SER A 56 4.00 -3.81 -40.30
CA SER A 56 2.73 -4.02 -41.01
C SER A 56 2.91 -3.91 -42.53
N LEU A 57 3.63 -2.87 -42.98
CA LEU A 57 3.98 -2.68 -44.39
C LEU A 57 4.81 -3.86 -44.93
N ARG A 58 5.76 -4.37 -44.14
CA ARG A 58 6.63 -5.47 -44.54
C ARG A 58 5.87 -6.78 -44.67
N LYS A 59 4.92 -7.03 -43.76
CA LYS A 59 3.98 -8.16 -43.87
C LYS A 59 3.04 -8.02 -45.07
N ALA A 60 2.51 -6.83 -45.32
CA ALA A 60 1.65 -6.57 -46.47
C ALA A 60 2.37 -6.80 -47.81
N LYS A 61 3.68 -6.53 -47.88
CA LYS A 61 4.53 -6.81 -49.05
C LYS A 61 4.97 -8.28 -49.18
N GLY A 62 4.61 -9.15 -48.23
CA GLY A 62 4.98 -10.57 -48.25
C GLY A 62 6.46 -10.86 -47.96
N LEU A 63 7.20 -9.90 -47.39
CA LEU A 63 8.62 -10.07 -47.07
C LEU A 63 8.78 -10.86 -45.75
N SER A 64 9.74 -11.78 -45.70
CA SER A 64 10.01 -12.61 -44.51
C SER A 64 10.44 -11.73 -43.32
N VAL A 65 9.75 -11.88 -42.20
CA VAL A 65 9.92 -11.09 -40.97
C VAL A 65 11.04 -11.60 -40.06
N GLN A 66 11.49 -12.85 -40.25
CA GLN A 66 12.30 -13.57 -39.26
C GLN A 66 13.69 -12.96 -39.00
N ASP A 67 14.32 -12.37 -40.02
CA ASP A 67 15.70 -11.86 -39.90
C ASP A 67 15.80 -10.33 -39.78
N HIS A 68 14.67 -9.62 -39.70
CA HIS A 68 14.68 -8.16 -39.73
C HIS A 68 14.83 -7.55 -38.32
N PRO A 69 15.70 -6.54 -38.15
CA PRO A 69 15.96 -5.92 -36.85
C PRO A 69 14.72 -5.27 -36.19
N VAL A 70 13.63 -5.08 -36.94
CA VAL A 70 12.39 -4.47 -36.44
C VAL A 70 11.73 -5.26 -35.33
N VAL A 71 11.86 -6.59 -35.32
CA VAL A 71 11.33 -7.38 -34.20
C VAL A 71 12.17 -7.11 -32.94
N LYS A 72 13.50 -7.01 -33.08
CA LYS A 72 14.41 -6.69 -31.97
C LYS A 72 14.16 -5.28 -31.43
N SER A 73 14.02 -4.28 -32.31
CA SER A 73 13.73 -2.89 -31.91
C SER A 73 12.38 -2.78 -31.20
N LEU A 74 11.34 -3.51 -31.66
CA LEU A 74 10.04 -3.53 -30.99
C LEU A 74 10.11 -4.10 -29.57
N VAL A 75 10.85 -5.19 -29.38
CA VAL A 75 11.04 -5.80 -28.06
C VAL A 75 11.83 -4.85 -27.16
N GLU A 76 12.89 -4.23 -27.67
CA GLU A 76 13.69 -3.27 -26.92
C GLU A 76 12.86 -2.05 -26.48
N ILE A 77 12.10 -1.44 -27.39
CA ILE A 77 11.21 -0.32 -27.08
C ILE A 77 10.16 -0.74 -26.04
N ARG A 78 9.62 -1.96 -26.15
CA ARG A 78 8.68 -2.49 -25.15
C ARG A 78 9.33 -2.59 -23.77
N LEU A 79 10.56 -3.10 -23.68
CA LEU A 79 11.30 -3.18 -22.42
C LEU A 79 11.53 -1.79 -21.80
N TYR A 80 11.86 -0.78 -22.60
CA TYR A 80 11.96 0.60 -22.12
C TYR A 80 10.61 1.12 -21.60
N LEU A 81 9.50 0.86 -22.31
CA LEU A 81 8.16 1.21 -21.83
C LEU A 81 7.84 0.55 -20.48
N GLU A 82 8.33 -0.66 -20.21
CA GLU A 82 8.14 -1.30 -18.91
C GLU A 82 8.94 -0.63 -17.79
N LYS A 83 10.18 -0.26 -18.09
CA LYS A 83 11.09 0.43 -17.16
C LYS A 83 10.61 1.82 -16.78
N ILE A 84 9.91 2.54 -17.65
CA ILE A 84 9.42 3.89 -17.37
C ILE A 84 8.08 3.91 -16.59
N ARG A 85 7.30 2.81 -16.56
CA ARG A 85 6.02 2.75 -15.80
C ARG A 85 6.09 3.22 -14.34
N PRO A 86 7.10 2.85 -13.52
CA PRO A 86 7.18 3.36 -12.15
C PRO A 86 7.42 4.88 -12.10
N ILE A 87 8.09 5.46 -13.09
CA ILE A 87 8.32 6.91 -13.19
C ILE A 87 7.01 7.60 -13.58
N ASP A 88 6.28 7.04 -14.54
CA ASP A 88 4.93 7.52 -14.90
C ASP A 88 4.00 7.61 -13.70
N LYS A 89 3.96 6.56 -12.86
CA LYS A 89 3.14 6.57 -11.63
C LYS A 89 3.51 7.67 -10.65
N LYS A 90 4.80 8.01 -10.54
CA LYS A 90 5.27 9.09 -9.66
C LYS A 90 4.90 10.47 -10.22
N LEU A 91 4.95 10.64 -11.54
CA LEU A 91 4.65 11.90 -12.22
C LEU A 91 3.16 12.12 -12.46
N GLU A 92 2.34 11.06 -12.43
CA GLU A 92 0.90 11.10 -12.71
C GLU A 92 0.18 12.17 -11.88
N TYR A 93 0.44 12.25 -10.57
CA TYR A 93 -0.16 13.27 -9.71
C TYR A 93 0.25 14.69 -10.13
N GLN A 94 1.51 14.90 -10.48
CA GLN A 94 2.03 16.21 -10.88
C GLN A 94 1.40 16.64 -12.21
N ILE A 95 1.32 15.73 -13.17
CA ILE A 95 0.68 15.96 -14.48
C ILE A 95 -0.81 16.27 -14.28
N GLN A 96 -1.54 15.47 -13.50
CA GLN A 96 -2.96 15.70 -13.21
C GLN A 96 -3.20 17.03 -12.49
N LYS A 97 -2.32 17.41 -11.56
CA LYS A 97 -2.40 18.70 -10.86
C LYS A 97 -2.23 19.87 -11.83
N LEU A 98 -1.26 19.79 -12.73
CA LEU A 98 -1.04 20.82 -13.75
C LEU A 98 -2.20 20.90 -14.74
N ILE A 99 -2.76 19.77 -15.17
CA ILE A 99 -3.94 19.72 -16.04
C ILE A 99 -5.14 20.38 -15.35
N ARG A 100 -5.38 20.09 -14.07
CA ARG A 100 -6.46 20.71 -13.28
C ARG A 100 -6.26 22.22 -13.11
N ALA A 101 -5.03 22.66 -12.86
CA ALA A 101 -4.71 24.08 -12.78
C ALA A 101 -4.95 24.78 -14.13
N ALA A 102 -4.55 24.17 -15.24
CA ALA A 102 -4.77 24.70 -16.59
C ALA A 102 -6.27 24.72 -16.96
N SER A 103 -7.04 23.67 -16.62
CA SER A 103 -8.49 23.65 -16.86
C SER A 103 -9.23 24.70 -16.04
N ASN A 104 -8.83 24.90 -14.77
CA ASN A 104 -9.44 25.92 -13.91
C ASN A 104 -9.13 27.33 -14.43
N PHE A 105 -7.91 27.57 -14.91
CA PHE A 105 -7.54 28.83 -15.55
C PHE A 105 -8.34 29.09 -16.84
N ALA A 106 -8.61 28.04 -17.63
CA ALA A 106 -9.47 28.15 -18.81
C ALA A 106 -10.94 28.45 -18.44
N THR A 107 -11.45 27.89 -17.35
CA THR A 107 -12.82 28.18 -16.86
C THR A 107 -12.93 29.57 -16.22
N GLU A 108 -11.93 30.03 -15.47
CA GLU A 108 -11.94 31.38 -14.88
C GLU A 108 -11.91 32.46 -15.97
N ASN A 109 -11.13 32.25 -17.05
CA ASN A 109 -11.15 33.14 -18.21
C ASN A 109 -12.49 33.09 -18.99
N SER A 110 -13.25 32.00 -18.90
CA SER A 110 -14.59 31.87 -19.48
C SER A 110 -15.69 32.53 -18.62
N VAL A 111 -15.51 32.62 -17.30
CA VAL A 111 -16.51 33.17 -16.36
C VAL A 111 -16.38 34.69 -16.23
N ILE A 112 -15.19 35.26 -16.47
CA ILE A 112 -14.97 36.72 -16.46
C ILE A 112 -15.74 37.45 -17.59
N SER A 113 -16.28 36.75 -18.59
CA SER A 113 -17.12 37.35 -19.66
C SER A 113 -18.63 37.27 -19.42
N ALA A 114 -19.11 36.63 -18.35
CA ALA A 114 -20.55 36.38 -18.15
C ALA A 114 -21.15 36.94 -16.86
N ASP A 115 -20.35 37.38 -15.87
CA ASP A 115 -20.88 37.84 -14.58
C ASP A 115 -20.76 39.37 -14.41
N LYS A 116 -21.49 40.10 -15.25
CA LYS A 116 -21.96 41.47 -14.94
C LYS A 116 -23.43 41.55 -15.27
N GLU A 117 -24.27 40.93 -14.43
CA GLU A 117 -25.66 41.30 -14.17
C GLU A 117 -26.31 40.22 -13.31
N LYS A 118 -26.41 40.48 -11.99
CA LYS A 118 -27.59 40.24 -11.13
C LYS A 118 -27.19 40.17 -9.65
N GLU A 119 -27.00 41.35 -9.06
CA GLU A 119 -27.37 41.56 -7.67
C GLU A 119 -28.91 41.66 -7.58
N ALA A 120 -29.54 40.86 -6.71
CA ALA A 120 -30.46 41.34 -5.66
C ALA A 120 -31.39 40.23 -5.10
N SER A 121 -31.36 40.09 -3.76
CA SER A 121 -32.43 39.61 -2.85
C SER A 121 -32.60 38.07 -2.75
N GLN A 122 -32.70 37.37 -1.60
CA GLN A 122 -33.19 37.68 -0.25
C GLN A 122 -32.66 36.66 0.82
N LYS A 123 -32.38 37.18 2.02
CA LYS A 123 -32.46 36.55 3.37
C LYS A 123 -31.57 35.35 3.71
N GLU A 124 -30.44 35.66 4.34
CA GLU A 124 -29.62 34.73 5.13
C GLU A 124 -30.23 34.54 6.54
N GLU A 125 -30.58 33.30 6.90
CA GLU A 125 -30.69 32.92 8.31
C GLU A 125 -29.31 32.46 8.80
N ASP A 126 -28.76 33.21 9.75
CA ASP A 126 -27.43 32.99 10.35
C ASP A 126 -27.35 31.65 11.14
N PRO A 127 -26.61 30.64 10.65
CA PRO A 127 -26.49 29.31 11.28
C PRO A 127 -25.71 29.29 12.61
N LEU A 128 -25.24 30.43 13.12
CA LEU A 128 -24.53 30.54 14.41
C LEU A 128 -25.44 30.57 15.66
N LYS A 129 -26.77 30.53 15.49
CA LYS A 129 -27.75 30.54 16.60
C LYS A 129 -27.98 29.17 17.26
N PHE A 130 -27.45 28.09 16.71
CA PHE A 130 -27.49 26.75 17.31
C PHE A 130 -26.28 26.48 18.22
N ARG A 131 -26.12 27.27 19.29
CA ARG A 131 -25.15 26.95 20.35
C ARG A 131 -25.88 26.23 21.50
N PRO A 132 -25.39 25.08 21.98
CA PRO A 132 -26.01 24.38 23.11
C PRO A 132 -25.96 25.26 24.37
N ASN A 133 -27.09 25.35 25.08
CA ASN A 133 -27.26 26.22 26.23
C ASN A 133 -26.67 25.53 27.49
N PRO A 134 -25.54 26.00 28.05
CA PRO A 134 -24.79 25.27 29.08
C PRO A 134 -25.49 25.20 30.44
N ASP A 135 -26.49 26.06 30.69
CA ASP A 135 -27.23 26.09 31.95
C ASP A 135 -28.19 24.91 32.15
N MET A 136 -28.50 24.12 31.11
CA MET A 136 -29.33 22.91 31.24
C MET A 136 -28.53 21.62 31.51
N LEU A 137 -27.19 21.68 31.53
CA LEU A 137 -26.34 20.50 31.66
C LEU A 137 -25.94 20.15 33.11
N VAL A 138 -26.43 20.86 34.12
CA VAL A 138 -26.14 20.52 35.51
C VAL A 138 -27.02 19.34 35.93
N SER A 139 -26.44 18.14 35.92
CA SER A 139 -27.08 16.89 36.31
C SER A 139 -27.20 16.74 37.84
N LYS A 140 -28.34 16.19 38.26
CA LYS A 140 -28.74 15.87 39.63
C LYS A 140 -27.92 14.71 40.23
N SER A 141 -26.60 14.85 40.29
CA SER A 141 -25.68 13.89 40.90
C SER A 141 -24.75 14.56 41.92
N ALA A 142 -25.32 15.40 42.78
CA ALA A 142 -24.63 15.90 43.97
C ALA A 142 -25.05 15.06 45.19
N MET A 143 -24.50 13.85 45.32
CA MET A 143 -24.35 13.14 46.60
C MET A 143 -23.24 12.09 46.45
N GLY A 144 -22.08 12.31 47.07
CA GLY A 144 -21.01 11.31 47.14
C GLY A 144 -19.61 11.90 47.34
N ASP A 145 -19.27 12.12 48.62
CA ASP A 145 -17.95 12.28 49.24
C ASP A 145 -16.90 13.27 48.70
N GLN A 146 -16.47 14.15 49.62
CA GLN A 146 -15.34 15.05 49.49
C GLN A 146 -14.03 14.28 49.67
N ASP A 147 -13.25 14.14 48.60
CA ASP A 147 -11.81 13.92 48.68
C ASP A 147 -11.10 15.17 48.15
N THR A 148 -10.40 15.86 49.04
CA THR A 148 -9.67 17.11 48.83
C THR A 148 -8.38 16.91 48.03
N THR A 149 -8.48 16.53 46.76
CA THR A 149 -7.44 16.81 45.76
C THR A 149 -8.12 17.12 44.44
N GLY A 150 -7.85 18.28 43.84
CA GLY A 150 -8.46 18.77 42.59
C GLY A 150 -8.13 17.96 41.32
N ILE A 151 -7.90 16.66 41.46
CA ILE A 151 -7.58 15.72 40.40
C ILE A 151 -8.79 14.80 40.25
N TYR A 152 -9.62 15.10 39.25
CA TYR A 152 -10.77 14.28 38.90
C TYR A 152 -10.31 12.84 38.57
N ARG A 153 -10.84 11.86 39.32
CA ARG A 153 -10.71 10.44 39.01
C ARG A 153 -12.07 9.91 38.59
N PRO A 154 -12.26 9.52 37.32
CA PRO A 154 -13.51 8.91 36.91
C PRO A 154 -13.75 7.61 37.69
N PRO A 155 -14.99 7.37 38.15
CA PRO A 155 -15.35 6.15 38.87
C PRO A 155 -15.12 4.93 37.98
N ARG A 156 -14.47 3.90 38.53
CA ARG A 156 -14.19 2.66 37.81
C ARG A 156 -15.39 1.73 37.97
N PHE A 157 -16.32 1.77 37.02
CA PHE A 157 -17.40 0.80 36.96
C PHE A 157 -16.83 -0.57 36.56
N ALA A 158 -16.91 -1.55 37.46
CA ALA A 158 -16.71 -2.94 37.07
C ALA A 158 -17.91 -3.38 36.21
N PRO A 159 -17.69 -4.13 35.12
CA PRO A 159 -18.80 -4.61 34.29
C PRO A 159 -19.70 -5.50 35.14
N THR A 160 -20.86 -4.97 35.51
CA THR A 160 -21.95 -5.71 36.12
C THR A 160 -22.74 -6.37 34.99
N SER A 161 -22.66 -7.70 34.88
CA SER A 161 -23.58 -8.43 34.01
C SER A 161 -25.01 -8.19 34.51
N MET A 162 -25.89 -7.68 33.65
CA MET A 162 -27.32 -7.62 33.94
C MET A 162 -27.81 -9.06 34.07
N GLU A 163 -28.24 -9.47 35.27
CA GLU A 163 -28.80 -10.80 35.51
C GLU A 163 -30.24 -10.82 35.03
N GLU A 164 -30.50 -11.34 33.83
CA GLU A 164 -31.87 -11.67 33.42
C GLU A 164 -32.37 -12.94 34.11
N ASP A 165 -31.49 -13.80 34.66
CA ASP A 165 -31.89 -14.93 35.50
C ASP A 165 -30.84 -15.25 36.58
N LYS A 166 -31.28 -15.43 37.84
CA LYS A 166 -30.43 -15.87 38.96
C LYS A 166 -30.10 -17.35 38.82
N VAL A 167 -29.22 -17.69 37.86
CA VAL A 167 -28.68 -19.05 37.71
C VAL A 167 -28.02 -19.51 39.02
N SER A 168 -28.39 -20.70 39.48
CA SER A 168 -27.86 -21.24 40.73
C SER A 168 -26.33 -21.39 40.67
N LYS A 169 -25.65 -21.36 41.82
CA LYS A 169 -24.17 -21.51 41.86
C LYS A 169 -23.71 -22.82 41.21
N GLU A 170 -24.51 -23.88 41.31
CA GLU A 170 -24.22 -25.21 40.77
C GLU A 170 -24.40 -25.24 39.26
N GLU A 171 -25.48 -24.67 38.75
CA GLU A 171 -25.75 -24.53 37.31
C GLU A 171 -24.68 -23.67 36.62
N LYS A 172 -24.23 -22.59 37.27
CA LYS A 172 -23.11 -21.77 36.79
C LYS A 172 -21.79 -22.55 36.75
N GLN A 173 -21.58 -23.50 37.66
CA GLN A 173 -20.41 -24.39 37.63
C GLN A 173 -20.54 -25.46 36.55
N ALA A 174 -21.74 -26.03 36.36
CA ALA A 174 -22.02 -27.00 35.30
C ALA A 174 -21.80 -26.38 33.92
N LEU A 175 -22.36 -25.20 33.66
CA LEU A 175 -22.16 -24.45 32.41
C LEU A 175 -20.68 -24.14 32.15
N ARG A 176 -19.88 -23.86 33.19
CA ARG A 176 -18.43 -23.67 33.05
C ARG A 176 -17.73 -24.97 32.68
N ARG A 177 -18.10 -26.10 33.30
CA ARG A 177 -17.53 -27.42 32.99
C ARG A 177 -17.88 -27.85 31.57
N GLU A 178 -19.13 -27.68 31.17
CA GLU A 178 -19.63 -27.97 29.83
C GLU A 178 -18.92 -27.10 28.77
N LYS A 179 -18.80 -25.80 29.00
CA LYS A 179 -18.07 -24.89 28.09
C LYS A 179 -16.58 -25.25 27.98
N LEU A 180 -15.96 -25.73 29.07
CA LEU A 180 -14.59 -26.22 29.04
C LEU A 180 -14.46 -27.53 28.27
N LEU A 181 -15.39 -28.48 28.47
CA LEU A 181 -15.44 -29.73 27.72
C LEU A 181 -15.63 -29.47 26.23
N LEU A 182 -16.55 -28.58 25.85
CA LEU A 182 -16.77 -28.16 24.47
C LEU A 182 -15.52 -27.49 23.87
N ARG A 183 -14.76 -26.72 24.66
CA ARG A 183 -13.49 -26.14 24.22
C ARG A 183 -12.40 -27.20 24.06
N GLN A 184 -12.37 -28.21 24.92
CA GLN A 184 -11.41 -29.31 24.85
C GLN A 184 -11.69 -30.22 23.66
N SER A 185 -12.96 -30.59 23.40
CA SER A 185 -13.36 -31.39 22.25
C SER A 185 -13.00 -30.68 20.93
N LYS A 186 -13.24 -29.37 20.85
CA LYS A 186 -12.86 -28.53 19.71
C LYS A 186 -11.34 -28.34 19.55
N GLN A 187 -10.54 -28.61 20.59
CA GLN A 187 -9.08 -28.43 20.55
C GLN A 187 -8.32 -29.70 20.12
N SER A 188 -8.86 -30.88 20.38
CA SER A 188 -8.31 -32.12 19.85
C SER A 188 -8.75 -32.30 18.40
N SER A 189 -7.81 -32.36 17.47
CA SER A 189 -8.07 -32.63 16.05
C SER A 189 -8.88 -33.91 15.85
N TYR A 190 -8.51 -34.97 16.57
CA TYR A 190 -9.17 -36.27 16.50
C TYR A 190 -10.65 -36.25 16.89
N VAL A 191 -11.02 -35.54 17.97
CA VAL A 191 -12.43 -35.44 18.38
C VAL A 191 -13.21 -34.55 17.41
N LYS A 192 -12.56 -33.54 16.84
CA LYS A 192 -13.18 -32.70 15.81
C LYS A 192 -13.53 -33.53 14.57
N GLU A 193 -12.60 -34.34 14.09
CA GLU A 193 -12.80 -35.27 12.96
C GLU A 193 -13.95 -36.25 13.24
N LEU A 194 -13.97 -36.88 14.42
CA LEU A 194 -15.08 -37.76 14.84
C LEU A 194 -16.45 -37.07 14.86
N ILE A 195 -16.50 -35.79 15.24
CA ILE A 195 -17.75 -35.01 15.25
C ILE A 195 -18.16 -34.67 13.82
N ASP A 196 -17.22 -34.25 12.98
CA ASP A 196 -17.47 -33.92 11.58
C ASP A 196 -17.98 -35.16 10.81
N ASP A 197 -17.43 -36.35 11.06
CA ASP A 197 -17.89 -37.64 10.53
C ASP A 197 -19.30 -38.01 11.01
N LEU A 198 -19.59 -37.79 12.30
CA LEU A 198 -20.91 -38.10 12.89
C LEU A 198 -22.00 -37.16 12.36
N GLU A 199 -21.65 -35.89 12.12
CA GLU A 199 -22.55 -34.87 11.58
C GLU A 199 -22.63 -34.89 10.04
N ASP A 200 -21.91 -35.80 9.37
CA ASP A 200 -21.79 -35.92 7.91
C ASP A 200 -21.46 -34.56 7.26
N ARG A 201 -20.60 -33.79 7.93
CA ARG A 201 -20.27 -32.42 7.57
C ARG A 201 -19.25 -32.45 6.41
N PRO A 202 -19.49 -31.76 5.29
CA PRO A 202 -18.55 -31.76 4.18
C PRO A 202 -17.20 -31.17 4.59
N GLU A 203 -16.12 -31.82 4.17
CA GLU A 203 -14.76 -31.36 4.42
C GLU A 203 -14.50 -30.02 3.70
N GLU A 204 -14.06 -29.02 4.47
CA GLU A 204 -13.60 -27.76 3.91
C GLU A 204 -12.14 -27.91 3.44
N ILE A 205 -11.95 -28.26 2.16
CA ILE A 205 -10.63 -28.26 1.53
C ILE A 205 -10.18 -26.81 1.36
N ARG A 206 -9.21 -26.39 2.18
CA ARG A 206 -8.57 -25.07 2.07
C ARG A 206 -7.21 -25.23 1.39
N GLU A 207 -6.91 -24.34 0.45
CA GLU A 207 -5.60 -24.30 -0.22
C GLU A 207 -4.52 -23.73 0.73
N ASN A 208 -4.12 -24.52 1.72
CA ASN A 208 -3.08 -24.14 2.66
C ASN A 208 -1.72 -24.59 2.12
N VAL A 209 -0.93 -23.65 1.60
CA VAL A 209 0.45 -23.93 1.19
C VAL A 209 1.36 -23.86 2.42
N GLY A 210 1.69 -24.99 3.03
CA GLY A 210 2.70 -25.09 4.10
C GLY A 210 2.38 -26.08 5.21
N ALA A 211 3.32 -26.25 6.15
CA ALA A 211 3.14 -27.12 7.31
C ALA A 211 2.21 -26.48 8.35
N GLU A 212 1.10 -27.14 8.66
CA GLU A 212 0.12 -26.69 9.65
C GLU A 212 0.61 -26.94 11.08
N SER A 213 1.30 -25.98 11.66
CA SER A 213 1.60 -26.03 13.10
C SER A 213 0.37 -25.70 13.95
N ARG A 214 0.27 -26.31 15.14
CA ARG A 214 -0.82 -26.07 16.12
C ARG A 214 -0.94 -24.61 16.56
N GLU A 215 0.14 -23.83 16.46
CA GLU A 215 0.11 -22.41 16.79
C GLU A 215 -0.59 -21.59 15.70
N LEU A 216 -0.45 -22.01 14.43
CA LEU A 216 -1.09 -21.34 13.30
C LEU A 216 -2.57 -21.62 13.25
N THR A 217 -3.00 -22.86 13.50
CA THR A 217 -4.42 -23.19 13.51
C THR A 217 -5.15 -22.36 14.56
N LYS A 218 -4.54 -22.20 15.75
CA LYS A 218 -5.03 -21.30 16.80
C LYS A 218 -5.00 -19.83 16.38
N TYR A 219 -3.99 -19.40 15.63
CA TYR A 219 -3.88 -18.03 15.14
C TYR A 219 -4.94 -17.72 14.08
N LEU A 220 -5.14 -18.61 13.10
CA LEU A 220 -6.14 -18.50 12.06
C LEU A 220 -7.55 -18.50 12.64
N ALA A 221 -7.86 -19.39 13.59
CA ALA A 221 -9.15 -19.40 14.27
C ALA A 221 -9.44 -18.07 14.97
N LYS A 222 -8.44 -17.45 15.62
CA LYS A 222 -8.59 -16.11 16.21
C LYS A 222 -8.82 -15.02 15.16
N GLN A 223 -8.14 -15.10 14.01
CA GLN A 223 -8.36 -14.14 12.92
C GLN A 223 -9.77 -14.28 12.32
N GLU A 224 -10.29 -15.50 12.21
CA GLU A 224 -11.65 -15.77 11.74
C GLU A 224 -12.71 -15.27 12.74
N GLU A 225 -12.49 -15.46 14.04
CA GLU A 225 -13.35 -14.89 15.09
C GLU A 225 -13.36 -13.35 15.03
N LEU A 226 -12.20 -12.73 14.82
CA LEU A 226 -12.12 -11.27 14.64
C LEU A 226 -12.85 -10.84 13.36
N ALA A 227 -12.68 -11.53 12.24
CA ALA A 227 -13.38 -11.23 11.00
C ALA A 227 -14.89 -11.28 11.18
N LYS A 228 -15.42 -12.29 11.87
CA LYS A 228 -16.85 -12.40 12.21
C LYS A 228 -17.32 -11.20 13.05
N GLN A 229 -16.56 -10.81 14.06
CA GLN A 229 -16.89 -9.62 14.87
C GLN A 229 -16.86 -8.34 14.04
N GLU A 230 -15.89 -8.19 13.13
CA GLU A 230 -15.80 -7.04 12.23
C GLU A 230 -16.95 -7.00 11.23
N GLU A 231 -17.43 -8.15 10.75
CA GLU A 231 -18.61 -8.29 9.90
C GLU A 231 -19.90 -7.94 10.65
N GLU A 232 -20.07 -8.43 11.88
CA GLU A 232 -21.21 -8.12 12.74
C GLU A 232 -21.28 -6.61 13.06
N LEU A 233 -20.13 -6.01 13.37
CA LEU A 233 -20.02 -4.60 13.75
C LEU A 233 -19.79 -3.66 12.56
N PHE A 234 -19.58 -4.21 11.35
CA PHE A 234 -19.19 -3.50 10.13
C PHE A 234 -18.04 -2.49 10.30
N THR A 235 -17.11 -2.74 11.21
CA THR A 235 -15.97 -1.84 11.50
C THR A 235 -14.69 -2.61 11.79
N ARG A 236 -13.54 -2.07 11.35
CA ARG A 236 -12.23 -2.71 11.56
C ARG A 236 -11.64 -2.38 12.93
N ALA A 237 -11.12 -3.39 13.63
CA ALA A 237 -10.46 -3.19 14.91
C ALA A 237 -9.02 -2.68 14.73
N PRO A 238 -8.56 -1.70 15.55
CA PRO A 238 -7.18 -1.23 15.48
C PRO A 238 -6.19 -2.27 16.04
N ILE A 239 -5.24 -2.71 15.20
CA ILE A 239 -4.26 -3.75 15.54
C ILE A 239 -3.04 -3.16 16.26
N THR A 240 -2.59 -3.79 17.35
CA THR A 240 -1.38 -3.34 18.08
C THR A 240 -0.08 -3.70 17.35
N LYS A 241 1.02 -2.99 17.65
CA LYS A 241 2.35 -3.31 17.08
C LYS A 241 2.83 -4.72 17.45
N ARG A 242 2.43 -5.24 18.61
CA ARG A 242 2.80 -6.60 19.06
C ARG A 242 2.07 -7.64 18.23
N ASP A 243 0.78 -7.43 17.97
CA ASP A 243 -0.02 -8.35 17.16
C ASP A 243 0.44 -8.39 15.72
N LYS A 244 0.82 -7.23 15.14
CA LYS A 244 1.46 -7.17 13.81
C LYS A 244 2.78 -7.93 13.75
N LYS A 245 3.58 -7.89 14.82
CA LYS A 245 4.84 -8.65 14.88
C LYS A 245 4.57 -10.16 14.97
N LEU A 246 3.56 -10.55 15.77
CA LEU A 246 3.13 -11.94 15.89
C LEU A 246 2.58 -12.46 14.55
N GLU A 247 1.75 -11.68 13.88
CA GLU A 247 1.24 -11.95 12.54
C GLU A 247 2.38 -12.19 11.55
N LYS A 248 3.35 -11.28 11.50
CA LYS A 248 4.55 -11.43 10.65
C LYS A 248 5.32 -12.72 10.98
N TYR A 249 5.54 -12.98 12.26
CA TYR A 249 6.24 -14.20 12.70
C TYR A 249 5.49 -15.47 12.25
N MET A 250 4.17 -15.51 12.45
CA MET A 250 3.34 -16.65 12.05
C MET A 250 3.29 -16.83 10.53
N LYS A 251 3.22 -15.75 9.75
CA LYS A 251 3.27 -15.78 8.27
C LYS A 251 4.65 -16.18 7.73
N SER A 252 5.73 -15.76 8.39
CA SER A 252 7.10 -16.06 7.95
C SER A 252 7.49 -17.54 8.08
N ARG A 253 6.89 -18.26 9.04
CA ARG A 253 7.25 -19.65 9.32
C ARG A 253 6.70 -20.66 8.32
N ASN A 254 5.64 -20.32 7.59
CA ASN A 254 4.95 -21.26 6.70
C ASN A 254 4.62 -20.64 5.34
N GLY A 255 5.45 -19.69 4.91
CA GLY A 255 5.39 -19.15 3.56
C GLY A 255 6.77 -18.69 3.08
N LEU A 256 7.04 -18.90 1.79
CA LEU A 256 8.23 -18.39 1.10
C LEU A 256 8.34 -16.85 1.17
N LEU A 257 7.22 -16.17 1.41
CA LEU A 257 7.10 -14.72 1.54
C LEU A 257 7.82 -14.13 2.77
N GLY A 258 8.13 -14.95 3.79
CA GLY A 258 8.92 -14.53 4.94
C GLY A 258 10.41 -14.35 4.65
N LEU A 259 10.95 -15.14 3.71
CA LEU A 259 12.36 -15.10 3.31
C LEU A 259 12.74 -13.82 2.57
N THR A 260 11.79 -13.20 1.86
CA THR A 260 12.07 -12.01 1.03
C THR A 260 12.01 -10.71 1.84
N ASP A 261 11.17 -10.62 2.88
CA ASP A 261 11.05 -9.42 3.73
C ASP A 261 12.19 -9.32 4.77
N SER A 262 12.70 -10.46 5.26
CA SER A 262 13.87 -10.49 6.16
C SER A 262 15.20 -10.19 5.44
N PHE A 263 15.33 -10.63 4.18
CA PHE A 263 16.53 -10.38 3.38
C PHE A 263 16.83 -8.89 3.20
N LEU A 264 15.79 -8.05 3.11
CA LEU A 264 15.94 -6.61 2.91
C LEU A 264 16.38 -5.87 4.18
N ASP A 265 15.94 -6.32 5.36
CA ASP A 265 16.38 -5.78 6.64
C ASP A 265 17.79 -6.28 7.00
N ASP A 266 18.16 -7.51 6.62
CA ASP A 266 19.50 -8.06 6.81
C ASP A 266 20.55 -7.36 5.93
N ILE A 267 20.21 -7.02 4.67
CA ILE A 267 21.08 -6.22 3.78
C ILE A 267 21.34 -4.82 4.36
N ARG A 268 20.33 -4.21 5.00
CA ARG A 268 20.48 -2.88 5.63
C ARG A 268 21.39 -2.88 6.86
N MET A 269 21.61 -4.04 7.48
CA MET A 269 22.44 -4.19 8.67
C MET A 269 23.87 -4.65 8.35
N LEU A 270 24.18 -4.96 7.09
CA LEU A 270 25.53 -5.32 6.68
C LEU A 270 26.43 -4.06 6.66
N PRO A 271 27.56 -4.06 7.38
CA PRO A 271 28.57 -3.03 7.24
C PRO A 271 29.31 -3.30 5.93
N LEU A 272 28.81 -2.76 4.83
CA LEU A 272 29.57 -2.72 3.58
C LEU A 272 30.73 -1.74 3.79
N GLU A 273 31.96 -2.28 3.76
CA GLU A 273 33.18 -1.49 3.86
C GLU A 273 33.19 -0.42 2.76
N GLU A 274 33.19 0.85 3.19
CA GLU A 274 33.35 2.02 2.34
C GLU A 274 34.71 1.99 1.65
N ASN A 275 34.70 1.91 0.31
CA ASN A 275 35.77 2.48 -0.49
C ASN A 275 35.19 3.30 -1.66
N GLU A 276 35.39 4.61 -1.49
CA GLU A 276 35.47 5.70 -2.45
C GLU A 276 34.20 6.39 -3.01
N LYS A 277 34.02 7.62 -2.51
CA LYS A 277 33.48 8.84 -3.16
C LYS A 277 31.97 8.87 -3.46
N ALA A 278 31.19 9.18 -2.43
CA ALA A 278 29.90 9.86 -2.58
C ALA A 278 29.76 10.92 -1.48
N GLU A 279 29.33 12.14 -1.85
CA GLU A 279 29.16 13.27 -0.94
C GLU A 279 28.09 13.01 0.13
N PRO A 280 28.25 13.54 1.37
CA PRO A 280 27.29 13.33 2.42
C PRO A 280 26.12 14.31 2.26
N SER A 281 24.96 13.81 1.84
CA SER A 281 23.72 14.59 1.94
C SER A 281 22.64 13.84 2.71
N VAL A 282 22.01 14.61 3.60
CA VAL A 282 20.83 14.30 4.44
C VAL A 282 21.11 13.58 5.76
N HIS A 283 21.68 14.32 6.72
CA HIS A 283 21.44 14.10 8.14
C HIS A 283 19.94 14.24 8.46
N LEU A 284 19.23 13.13 8.55
CA LEU A 284 17.95 13.07 9.25
C LEU A 284 18.21 13.06 10.76
N ASN A 285 18.10 14.26 11.35
CA ASN A 285 18.07 14.50 12.78
C ASN A 285 16.93 13.68 13.45
N ASN A 286 17.23 12.47 13.89
CA ASN A 286 16.38 11.75 14.82
C ASN A 286 16.78 12.12 16.25
N LYS A 287 16.13 13.15 16.79
CA LYS A 287 16.10 13.44 18.23
C LYS A 287 15.47 12.24 18.96
N LYS A 288 16.29 11.25 19.31
CA LYS A 288 15.97 10.26 20.34
C LYS A 288 15.99 10.98 21.68
N GLY A 289 14.83 11.44 22.15
CA GLY A 289 14.63 11.84 23.53
C GLY A 289 14.95 10.66 24.45
N ARG A 290 16.12 10.69 25.09
CA ARG A 290 16.44 9.81 26.22
C ARG A 290 15.56 10.23 27.40
N ASN A 291 14.35 9.68 27.49
CA ASN A 291 13.60 9.72 28.74
C ASN A 291 14.29 8.76 29.73
N GLY A 292 15.15 9.33 30.57
CA GLY A 292 15.70 8.64 31.73
C GLY A 292 14.59 8.27 32.69
N PHE A 293 14.38 6.97 32.89
CA PHE A 293 13.55 6.45 33.96
C PHE A 293 14.12 6.88 35.32
N LYS A 294 13.54 7.91 35.95
CA LYS A 294 13.81 8.22 37.36
C LYS A 294 13.16 7.13 38.21
N LYS A 295 13.97 6.19 38.71
CA LYS A 295 13.59 5.26 39.78
C LYS A 295 13.13 6.10 40.99
N ARG A 296 11.82 6.07 41.30
CA ARG A 296 11.31 6.58 42.59
C ARG A 296 11.87 5.67 43.68
N LYS A 297 12.70 6.22 44.57
CA LYS A 297 13.02 5.57 45.84
C LYS A 297 11.73 5.44 46.64
N ARG A 298 11.44 4.22 47.11
CA ARG A 298 10.54 3.98 48.23
C ARG A 298 11.21 4.57 49.46
N ASN A 299 10.57 5.52 50.12
CA ASN A 299 10.85 5.80 51.52
C ASN A 299 9.87 4.96 52.35
N HIS A 300 10.41 4.43 53.44
CA HIS A 300 9.70 3.73 54.51
C HIS A 300 8.61 4.59 55.14
#